data_AF-A0A956P4H1-F1
#
_entry.id   AF-A0A956P4H1-F1
#
_cell.length_a   1.000
_cell.length_b   1.000
_cell.length_c   1.000
_cell.angle_alpha   90.00
_cell.angle_beta   90.00
_cell.angle_gamma   90.00
#
_symmetry.space_group_name_H-M   'P 1'
#
loop_
_entity.id
_entity.type
_entity.pdbx_description
1 polymer ?
#
loop_
_entity_poly.entity_id
_entity_poly.type
_entity_poly.pdbx_seq_one_letter_code
_entity_poly.pdbx_strand_id
1 'polypeptide(L)'
;MHSLRGMRGLIGGIGFALAALTAMPSPAHAGPDRDAQRAPTGRYRLFAGNLGAITINQIYYGLNTRGEVGVDSTNSSTIGGGFWPKGTGNQYMFNSGLQVAGIIAGDKATNPWGGDTTGGMFFDASGLRQHGTAVTELYNAVNPLDVANWPQAGYVPQGDASEDVFDPLLRGRVSASQGDIWFMSSEADPGLNAARPHPLGIVAEYRVMGWNYPTGNEDLIYLIITFYNITSLNEADYAQYRPGLREILIAEAQKFHSLNNAAFSIDLPDAGYTIDPFYAAFAADPDVTNSAGVNFSSVNLPFAMGYAYHADFPRAAGWTFSPSIFGPPFFGGAGFVGVKYLKSATGPGEINLYSNTTNGGPFPDPNSAVRLYKYLSGTITPADGVACNQGDPLVSKICFIEPATPRDVRMLESSTPIALEAGQSASIVVSYIHAAPV
;
A
#
# COMPACT_ATOMS: atom_id res chain seq x y z
N MET A 1 67.05 -18.85 33.98
CA MET A 1 65.90 -19.68 34.37
C MET A 1 64.62 -18.91 34.03
N HIS A 2 63.82 -19.50 33.13
CA HIS A 2 62.41 -19.28 32.75
C HIS A 2 61.84 -17.88 32.39
N SER A 3 61.83 -17.68 31.06
CA SER A 3 60.91 -17.00 30.12
C SER A 3 59.54 -16.47 30.59
N LEU A 4 59.30 -15.18 30.31
CA LEU A 4 57.99 -14.54 30.10
C LEU A 4 57.77 -14.31 28.59
N ARG A 5 57.00 -15.19 27.94
CA ARG A 5 56.43 -14.97 26.59
C ARG A 5 55.13 -15.76 26.49
N GLY A 6 54.04 -15.08 26.10
CA GLY A 6 52.93 -15.71 25.42
C GLY A 6 51.56 -15.70 26.10
N MET A 7 50.98 -14.52 26.36
CA MET A 7 49.50 -14.38 26.46
C MET A 7 49.07 -13.01 25.92
N ARG A 8 49.20 -12.82 24.59
CA ARG A 8 48.54 -11.73 23.84
C ARG A 8 47.53 -12.26 22.81
N GLY A 9 47.19 -13.55 22.85
CA GLY A 9 46.40 -14.22 21.82
C GLY A 9 44.95 -14.57 22.16
N LEU A 10 44.44 -14.33 23.38
CA LEU A 10 43.15 -14.90 23.79
C LEU A 10 42.01 -13.91 24.05
N ILE A 11 42.26 -12.59 24.03
CA ILE A 11 41.22 -11.57 24.29
C ILE A 11 40.69 -10.95 23.00
N GLY A 12 41.41 -11.05 21.87
CA GLY A 12 40.96 -10.54 20.57
C GLY A 12 40.01 -11.47 19.79
N GLY A 13 39.99 -12.77 20.09
CA GLY A 13 39.23 -13.76 19.30
C GLY A 13 37.76 -13.93 19.71
N ILE A 14 37.43 -13.67 20.97
CA ILE A 14 36.05 -13.83 21.48
C ILE A 14 35.20 -12.57 21.20
N GLY A 15 35.83 -11.39 21.16
CA GLY A 15 35.14 -10.13 20.80
C GLY A 15 34.71 -10.05 19.33
N PHE A 16 35.47 -10.67 18.42
CA PHE A 16 35.13 -10.68 16.99
C PHE A 16 34.08 -11.74 16.62
N ALA A 17 34.00 -12.85 17.36
CA ALA A 17 32.95 -13.86 17.16
C ALA A 17 31.57 -13.39 17.67
N LEU A 18 31.54 -12.55 18.72
CA LEU A 18 30.29 -11.97 19.21
C LEU A 18 29.80 -10.77 18.39
N ALA A 19 30.71 -10.01 17.76
CA ALA A 19 30.36 -8.90 16.87
C ALA A 19 29.93 -9.34 15.45
N ALA A 20 30.31 -10.55 15.01
CA ALA A 20 29.89 -11.11 13.73
C ALA A 20 28.50 -11.79 13.77
N LEU A 21 27.96 -12.06 14.97
CA LEU A 21 26.61 -12.62 15.15
C LEU A 21 25.51 -11.55 15.21
N THR A 22 25.86 -10.27 15.38
CA THR A 22 24.88 -9.15 15.37
C THR A 22 24.76 -8.46 14.01
N ALA A 23 25.50 -8.94 13.00
CA ALA A 23 25.43 -8.46 11.61
C ALA A 23 24.97 -9.56 10.63
N MET A 24 24.25 -10.57 11.14
CA MET A 24 23.45 -11.40 10.23
C MET A 24 22.26 -10.55 9.77
N PRO A 25 22.01 -10.40 8.46
CA PRO A 25 20.75 -9.85 8.00
C PRO A 25 19.65 -10.69 8.62
N SER A 26 18.86 -10.09 9.51
CA SER A 26 17.61 -10.71 9.91
C SER A 26 16.85 -11.02 8.63
N PRO A 27 16.34 -12.23 8.43
CA PRO A 27 15.38 -12.45 7.36
C PRO A 27 14.29 -11.40 7.54
N ALA A 28 14.15 -10.50 6.58
CA ALA A 28 13.07 -9.55 6.56
C ALA A 28 11.78 -10.37 6.58
N HIS A 29 10.97 -10.14 7.61
CA HIS A 29 9.73 -10.83 7.83
C HIS A 29 8.64 -9.81 7.53
N ALA A 30 7.91 -10.03 6.45
CA ALA A 30 6.70 -9.28 6.14
C ALA A 30 5.71 -9.52 7.28
N GLY A 31 5.43 -8.46 8.03
CA GLY A 31 4.54 -8.49 9.17
C GLY A 31 4.23 -7.06 9.60
N PRO A 32 3.00 -6.75 10.03
CA PRO A 32 2.68 -5.46 10.59
C PRO A 32 3.58 -5.13 11.79
N ASP A 33 3.92 -3.85 11.90
CA ASP A 33 4.75 -3.30 12.97
C ASP A 33 4.14 -3.62 14.34
N ARG A 34 4.96 -4.19 15.24
CA ARG A 34 4.57 -4.50 16.63
C ARG A 34 4.13 -3.25 17.40
N ASP A 35 4.55 -2.07 16.95
CA ASP A 35 4.23 -0.77 17.53
C ASP A 35 3.13 -0.02 16.77
N ALA A 36 2.18 -0.75 16.15
CA ALA A 36 0.88 -0.22 15.71
C ALA A 36 0.03 0.29 16.89
N GLN A 37 0.50 1.37 17.52
CA GLN A 37 -0.19 2.07 18.57
C GLN A 37 -1.44 2.75 18.00
N ARG A 38 -2.49 2.77 18.82
CA ARG A 38 -3.70 3.52 18.49
C ARG A 38 -3.32 4.97 18.23
N ALA A 39 -3.70 5.50 17.06
CA ALA A 39 -3.46 6.90 16.74
C ALA A 39 -4.04 7.79 17.85
N PRO A 40 -3.25 8.74 18.40
CA PRO A 40 -3.69 9.62 19.46
C PRO A 40 -4.49 10.78 18.86
N THR A 41 -5.65 10.49 18.25
CA THR A 41 -6.50 11.53 17.63
C THR A 41 -7.32 12.33 18.66
N GLY A 42 -7.15 12.07 19.97
CA GLY A 42 -7.83 12.79 21.05
C GLY A 42 -9.36 12.64 21.08
N ARG A 43 -9.94 11.88 20.14
CA ARG A 43 -11.38 11.62 20.02
C ARG A 43 -11.63 10.16 20.35
N TYR A 44 -11.62 9.84 21.64
CA TYR A 44 -11.89 8.48 22.11
C TYR A 44 -13.31 8.05 21.74
N ARG A 45 -13.46 7.25 20.69
CA ARG A 45 -14.58 6.33 20.57
C ARG A 45 -14.14 4.97 21.08
N LEU A 46 -14.84 4.46 22.10
CA LEU A 46 -14.57 3.14 22.69
C LEU A 46 -14.80 1.97 21.70
N PHE A 47 -15.38 2.24 20.52
CA PHE A 47 -15.79 1.22 19.54
C PHE A 47 -15.43 1.53 18.07
N ALA A 48 -14.87 2.71 17.76
CA ALA A 48 -14.28 2.96 16.44
C ALA A 48 -12.76 2.69 16.52
N GLY A 49 -12.26 1.87 15.61
CA GLY A 49 -10.94 1.26 15.71
C GLY A 49 -9.97 1.77 14.66
N ASN A 50 -8.67 1.58 14.93
CA ASN A 50 -7.61 1.66 13.93
C ASN A 50 -7.55 0.41 13.04
N LEU A 51 -8.40 -0.58 13.33
CA LEU A 51 -8.50 -1.87 12.67
C LEU A 51 -9.97 -2.10 12.32
N GLY A 52 -10.21 -2.69 11.17
CA GLY A 52 -11.54 -3.07 10.69
C GLY A 52 -11.42 -4.19 9.67
N ALA A 53 -12.55 -4.59 9.10
CA ALA A 53 -12.56 -5.54 7.99
C ALA A 53 -13.77 -5.32 7.09
N ILE A 54 -13.57 -5.51 5.79
CA ILE A 54 -14.67 -5.73 4.87
C ILE A 54 -15.04 -7.22 4.91
N THR A 55 -16.29 -7.49 5.26
CA THR A 55 -16.83 -8.84 5.42
C THR A 55 -18.08 -9.05 4.55
N ILE A 56 -18.31 -8.17 3.57
CA ILE A 56 -19.28 -8.40 2.49
C ILE A 56 -18.72 -9.47 1.53
N ASN A 57 -19.52 -10.00 0.61
CA ASN A 57 -19.04 -10.93 -0.42
C ASN A 57 -18.54 -12.27 0.16
N GLN A 58 -17.92 -13.11 -0.67
CA GLN A 58 -17.21 -14.33 -0.25
C GLN A 58 -15.80 -14.00 0.26
N ILE A 59 -15.50 -12.74 0.60
CA ILE A 59 -14.15 -12.27 0.93
C ILE A 59 -14.14 -11.70 2.35
N TYR A 60 -13.07 -11.98 3.10
CA TYR A 60 -12.74 -11.24 4.31
C TYR A 60 -11.42 -10.53 4.08
N TYR A 61 -11.41 -9.19 4.15
CA TYR A 61 -10.18 -8.41 4.09
C TYR A 61 -10.09 -7.51 5.31
N GLY A 62 -9.09 -7.72 6.15
CA GLY A 62 -8.74 -6.81 7.24
C GLY A 62 -8.13 -5.50 6.72
N LEU A 63 -8.32 -4.44 7.49
CA LEU A 63 -7.96 -3.06 7.14
C LEU A 63 -7.36 -2.37 8.35
N ASN A 64 -6.45 -1.43 8.13
CA ASN A 64 -5.99 -0.53 9.18
C ASN A 64 -5.92 0.93 8.73
N THR A 65 -5.95 1.83 9.70
CA THR A 65 -5.87 3.29 9.47
C THR A 65 -4.45 3.77 9.12
N ARG A 66 -3.48 2.86 8.94
CA ARG A 66 -2.16 3.16 8.37
C ARG A 66 -2.14 3.04 6.84
N GLY A 67 -3.22 2.55 6.23
CA GLY A 67 -3.33 2.42 4.77
C GLY A 67 -3.03 1.03 4.22
N GLU A 68 -2.98 0.01 5.08
CA GLU A 68 -2.93 -1.38 4.64
C GLU A 68 -4.33 -1.98 4.44
N VAL A 69 -4.43 -2.81 3.41
CA VAL A 69 -5.63 -3.53 2.96
C VAL A 69 -5.31 -5.02 2.88
N GLY A 70 -6.26 -5.87 3.26
CA GLY A 70 -6.03 -7.31 3.35
C GLY A 70 -5.00 -7.68 4.43
N VAL A 71 -4.79 -6.82 5.43
CA VAL A 71 -3.84 -7.01 6.54
C VAL A 71 -4.52 -7.62 7.76
N ASP A 72 -3.79 -8.41 8.56
CA ASP A 72 -4.39 -8.98 9.76
C ASP A 72 -4.87 -7.88 10.71
N SER A 73 -6.17 -7.87 10.95
CA SER A 73 -6.85 -6.95 11.85
C SER A 73 -6.55 -7.20 13.33
N THR A 74 -5.70 -8.18 13.66
CA THR A 74 -5.14 -8.39 15.00
C THR A 74 -3.66 -8.02 15.12
N ASN A 75 -3.06 -7.47 14.05
CA ASN A 75 -1.68 -7.03 13.99
C ASN A 75 -0.64 -8.15 14.18
N SER A 76 -0.95 -9.36 13.70
CA SER A 76 -0.06 -10.52 13.70
C SER A 76 1.01 -10.38 12.62
N SER A 77 2.27 -10.65 12.96
CA SER A 77 3.36 -10.68 11.99
C SER A 77 3.39 -11.95 11.14
N THR A 78 2.63 -12.98 11.48
CA THR A 78 2.68 -14.30 10.82
C THR A 78 1.37 -14.73 10.18
N ILE A 79 0.31 -13.93 10.33
CA ILE A 79 -1.02 -14.23 9.82
C ILE A 79 -1.41 -13.07 8.90
N GLY A 80 -1.89 -13.40 7.71
CA GLY A 80 -2.41 -12.45 6.74
C GLY A 80 -3.84 -12.03 7.02
N GLY A 81 -4.29 -10.98 6.34
CA GLY A 81 -5.63 -10.42 6.57
C GLY A 81 -6.67 -10.70 5.49
N GLY A 82 -6.28 -11.29 4.36
CA GLY A 82 -7.20 -11.55 3.25
C GLY A 82 -7.50 -13.03 3.09
N PHE A 83 -8.77 -13.39 3.28
CA PHE A 83 -9.25 -14.76 3.16
C PHE A 83 -10.31 -14.89 2.08
N TRP A 84 -10.13 -15.90 1.23
CA TRP A 84 -11.15 -16.32 0.28
C TRP A 84 -11.14 -17.85 0.15
N PRO A 85 -12.31 -18.50 0.22
CA PRO A 85 -13.59 -17.95 0.65
C PRO A 85 -13.58 -17.52 2.11
N LYS A 86 -14.36 -16.50 2.43
CA LYS A 86 -14.56 -15.99 3.79
C LYS A 86 -15.04 -17.12 4.69
N GLY A 87 -14.48 -17.18 5.90
CA GLY A 87 -14.79 -18.21 6.89
C GLY A 87 -13.95 -19.49 6.74
N THR A 88 -13.00 -19.51 5.82
CA THR A 88 -12.01 -20.59 5.66
C THR A 88 -10.64 -20.14 6.17
N GLY A 89 -9.73 -21.09 6.40
CA GLY A 89 -8.32 -20.80 6.73
C GLY A 89 -7.47 -20.45 5.51
N ASN A 90 -8.10 -20.10 4.39
CA ASN A 90 -7.44 -19.92 3.11
C ASN A 90 -7.02 -18.47 3.00
N GLN A 91 -5.79 -18.20 3.43
CA GLN A 91 -5.15 -16.94 3.16
C GLN A 91 -4.94 -16.82 1.64
N TYR A 92 -5.30 -15.65 1.09
CA TYR A 92 -5.10 -15.26 -0.32
C TYR A 92 -4.26 -13.98 -0.41
N MET A 93 -4.22 -13.22 0.68
CA MET A 93 -3.48 -11.98 0.79
C MET A 93 -2.91 -11.89 2.19
N PHE A 94 -1.61 -11.71 2.29
CA PHE A 94 -0.95 -11.45 3.56
C PHE A 94 -1.25 -10.02 4.01
N ASN A 95 -0.90 -9.07 3.15
CA ASN A 95 -1.27 -7.65 3.23
C ASN A 95 -1.05 -6.99 1.85
N SER A 96 -1.49 -5.74 1.72
CA SER A 96 -1.38 -4.95 0.50
C SER A 96 -1.69 -3.48 0.79
N GLY A 97 -1.48 -2.59 -0.17
CA GLY A 97 -1.85 -1.18 -0.02
C GLY A 97 -1.07 -0.26 -0.95
N LEU A 98 -1.04 1.03 -0.60
CA LEU A 98 -0.44 2.09 -1.41
C LEU A 98 1.07 2.22 -1.16
N GLN A 99 1.82 2.41 -2.24
CA GLN A 99 3.17 2.98 -2.23
C GLN A 99 3.21 4.20 -3.14
N VAL A 100 3.93 5.24 -2.74
CA VAL A 100 4.08 6.48 -3.51
C VAL A 100 5.54 6.91 -3.55
N ALA A 101 5.98 7.45 -4.68
CA ALA A 101 7.33 8.01 -4.81
C ALA A 101 7.37 9.09 -5.89
N GLY A 102 8.32 10.01 -5.77
CA GLY A 102 8.50 11.03 -6.78
C GLY A 102 9.71 11.91 -6.55
N ILE A 103 9.83 12.92 -7.38
CA ILE A 103 10.88 13.95 -7.29
C ILE A 103 10.22 15.28 -6.93
N ILE A 104 10.74 15.96 -5.92
CA ILE A 104 10.27 17.30 -5.57
C ILE A 104 10.80 18.29 -6.62
N ALA A 105 9.91 19.00 -7.29
CA ALA A 105 10.27 19.97 -8.30
C ALA A 105 10.99 21.20 -7.71
N GLY A 106 11.76 21.89 -8.54
CA GLY A 106 12.50 23.10 -8.16
C GLY A 106 13.92 22.83 -7.67
N ASP A 107 14.49 23.79 -6.94
CA ASP A 107 15.86 23.75 -6.45
C ASP A 107 15.97 24.04 -4.95
N LYS A 108 17.14 23.75 -4.39
CA LYS A 108 17.46 23.95 -2.96
C LYS A 108 17.46 25.41 -2.50
N ALA A 109 17.51 26.37 -3.42
CA ALA A 109 17.53 27.78 -3.08
C ALA A 109 16.12 28.29 -2.73
N THR A 110 15.09 27.70 -3.34
CA THR A 110 13.69 28.10 -3.18
C THR A 110 12.86 27.10 -2.36
N ASN A 111 13.28 25.84 -2.33
CA ASN A 111 12.67 24.78 -1.53
C ASN A 111 13.80 23.91 -0.94
N PRO A 112 13.95 23.79 0.39
CA PRO A 112 15.02 22.98 0.99
C PRO A 112 15.02 21.51 0.54
N TRP A 113 13.92 21.02 -0.03
CA TRP A 113 13.80 19.68 -0.58
C TRP A 113 13.78 19.60 -2.12
N GLY A 114 13.88 20.74 -2.81
CA GLY A 114 13.91 20.80 -4.28
C GLY A 114 14.98 19.89 -4.88
N GLY A 115 14.57 19.03 -5.82
CA GLY A 115 15.41 18.04 -6.51
C GLY A 115 15.54 16.68 -5.79
N ASP A 116 15.04 16.54 -4.57
CA ASP A 116 15.14 15.27 -3.84
C ASP A 116 14.19 14.22 -4.40
N THR A 117 14.68 12.98 -4.49
CA THR A 117 13.86 11.79 -4.75
C THR A 117 13.46 11.16 -3.42
N THR A 118 12.16 11.05 -3.14
CA THR A 118 11.66 10.43 -1.90
C THR A 118 10.33 9.69 -2.13
N GLY A 119 9.72 9.16 -1.07
CA GLY A 119 8.55 8.30 -1.13
C GLY A 119 7.92 7.94 0.22
N GLY A 120 6.77 7.28 0.14
CA GLY A 120 5.95 6.83 1.25
C GLY A 120 5.44 5.41 1.01
N MET A 121 5.44 4.58 2.05
CA MET A 121 4.93 3.20 2.02
C MET A 121 3.82 3.11 3.05
N PHE A 122 2.57 3.20 2.60
CA PHE A 122 1.42 2.90 3.47
C PHE A 122 1.36 1.39 3.71
N PHE A 123 1.64 0.63 2.65
CA PHE A 123 2.01 -0.76 2.69
C PHE A 123 3.51 -0.92 2.43
N ASP A 124 4.21 -1.57 3.36
CA ASP A 124 5.61 -1.97 3.21
C ASP A 124 5.71 -3.50 3.18
N ALA A 125 6.09 -4.01 2.02
CA ALA A 125 6.22 -5.44 1.79
C ALA A 125 7.36 -6.09 2.59
N SER A 126 8.33 -5.30 3.08
CA SER A 126 9.42 -5.77 3.92
C SER A 126 9.07 -5.86 5.42
N GLY A 127 8.00 -5.17 5.86
CA GLY A 127 7.58 -5.09 7.26
C GLY A 127 8.46 -4.22 8.18
N LEU A 128 9.34 -3.37 7.63
CA LEU A 128 10.38 -2.64 8.37
C LEU A 128 10.30 -1.11 8.26
N ARG A 129 9.50 -0.57 7.34
CA ARG A 129 9.54 0.80 6.82
C ARG A 129 8.16 1.35 6.49
N GLN A 130 7.14 0.94 7.25
CA GLN A 130 5.80 1.53 7.11
C GLN A 130 5.83 3.01 7.52
N HIS A 131 5.25 3.88 6.69
CA HIS A 131 5.23 5.33 6.89
C HIS A 131 3.83 5.87 7.23
N GLY A 132 2.80 5.03 7.10
CA GLY A 132 1.41 5.44 7.28
C GLY A 132 1.03 5.76 8.74
N THR A 133 0.34 6.89 8.92
CA THR A 133 -0.31 7.32 10.16
C THR A 133 -1.78 7.59 9.91
N ALA A 134 -2.62 7.42 10.93
CA ALA A 134 -4.05 7.69 10.79
C ALA A 134 -4.33 9.20 10.70
N VAL A 135 -5.13 9.61 9.71
CA VAL A 135 -5.76 10.93 9.65
C VAL A 135 -7.18 10.85 10.22
N THR A 136 -7.90 9.77 9.93
CA THR A 136 -9.20 9.47 10.52
C THR A 136 -9.24 8.07 11.12
N GLU A 137 -10.27 7.82 11.94
CA GLU A 137 -10.69 6.46 12.25
C GLU A 137 -11.21 5.75 10.99
N LEU A 138 -11.39 4.43 11.09
CA LEU A 138 -12.07 3.63 10.07
C LEU A 138 -13.58 3.63 10.31
N TYR A 139 -14.34 3.95 9.26
CA TYR A 139 -15.80 4.01 9.29
C TYR A 139 -16.39 2.93 8.39
N ASN A 140 -17.19 2.04 8.95
CA ASN A 140 -17.81 0.93 8.22
C ASN A 140 -19.33 1.13 8.07
N ALA A 141 -19.82 1.21 6.84
CA ALA A 141 -21.22 1.49 6.54
C ALA A 141 -22.20 0.40 7.02
N VAL A 142 -21.71 -0.81 7.34
CA VAL A 142 -22.56 -1.86 7.94
C VAL A 142 -22.61 -1.81 9.46
N ASN A 143 -21.78 -0.96 10.10
CA ASN A 143 -21.79 -0.75 11.55
C ASN A 143 -22.72 0.44 11.90
N PRO A 144 -23.84 0.22 12.60
CA PRO A 144 -24.78 1.30 12.93
C PRO A 144 -24.15 2.44 13.76
N LEU A 145 -23.14 2.14 14.58
CA LEU A 145 -22.44 3.16 15.35
C LEU A 145 -21.59 4.07 14.45
N ASP A 146 -20.93 3.51 13.44
CA ASP A 146 -20.14 4.31 12.49
C ASP A 146 -21.05 5.15 11.61
N VAL A 147 -22.18 4.58 11.15
CA VAL A 147 -23.19 5.30 10.34
C VAL A 147 -23.79 6.48 11.09
N ALA A 148 -24.12 6.32 12.37
CA ALA A 148 -24.65 7.41 13.21
C ALA A 148 -23.66 8.57 13.41
N ASN A 149 -22.40 8.34 13.05
CA ASN A 149 -21.25 9.16 13.36
C ASN A 149 -20.41 9.48 12.13
N TRP A 150 -20.97 9.22 10.94
CA TRP A 150 -20.26 9.24 9.67
C TRP A 150 -19.75 10.65 9.36
N PRO A 151 -18.43 10.81 9.08
CA PRO A 151 -17.86 12.13 8.85
C PRO A 151 -18.34 12.70 7.52
N GLN A 152 -18.53 14.02 7.45
CA GLN A 152 -18.95 14.70 6.22
C GLN A 152 -18.01 14.43 5.03
N ALA A 153 -16.69 14.37 5.30
CA ALA A 153 -15.68 14.00 4.31
C ALA A 153 -15.90 12.58 3.73
N GLY A 154 -16.43 11.66 4.53
CA GLY A 154 -16.59 10.25 4.18
C GLY A 154 -17.87 9.93 3.42
N TYR A 155 -18.75 10.89 3.15
CA TYR A 155 -19.87 10.65 2.24
C TYR A 155 -19.34 10.32 0.84
N VAL A 156 -20.09 9.54 0.07
CA VAL A 156 -19.80 9.27 -1.34
C VAL A 156 -19.59 10.63 -2.03
N PRO A 157 -18.42 10.87 -2.67
CA PRO A 157 -18.03 12.19 -3.12
C PRO A 157 -19.12 12.91 -3.93
N GLN A 158 -19.31 14.18 -3.60
CA GLN A 158 -20.21 15.10 -4.27
C GLN A 158 -19.62 16.52 -4.18
N GLY A 159 -19.50 17.20 -5.31
CA GLY A 159 -18.98 18.57 -5.40
C GLY A 159 -17.46 18.67 -5.54
N ASP A 160 -16.75 17.58 -5.82
CA ASP A 160 -15.32 17.58 -6.16
C ASP A 160 -15.01 16.55 -7.26
N ALA A 161 -13.79 16.56 -7.81
CA ALA A 161 -13.39 15.70 -8.93
C ALA A 161 -13.48 14.19 -8.66
N SER A 162 -13.52 13.76 -7.39
CA SER A 162 -13.67 12.33 -7.06
C SER A 162 -15.09 11.83 -7.32
N GLU A 163 -16.08 12.71 -7.48
CA GLU A 163 -17.46 12.34 -7.76
C GLU A 163 -17.62 11.60 -9.09
N ASP A 164 -16.72 11.82 -10.04
CA ASP A 164 -16.73 11.21 -11.38
C ASP A 164 -16.48 9.70 -11.37
N VAL A 165 -15.96 9.16 -10.27
CA VAL A 165 -15.82 7.71 -10.08
C VAL A 165 -17.17 7.05 -9.72
N PHE A 166 -18.14 7.83 -9.27
CA PHE A 166 -19.40 7.33 -8.73
C PHE A 166 -20.59 7.70 -9.61
N ASP A 167 -21.54 6.76 -9.72
CA ASP A 167 -22.85 7.02 -10.31
C ASP A 167 -23.54 8.19 -9.60
N PRO A 168 -24.14 9.16 -10.33
CA PRO A 168 -24.80 10.32 -9.75
C PRO A 168 -25.84 9.99 -8.67
N LEU A 169 -26.49 8.83 -8.72
CA LEU A 169 -27.48 8.41 -7.73
C LEU A 169 -26.87 8.07 -6.38
N LEU A 170 -25.57 7.74 -6.32
CA LEU A 170 -24.86 7.33 -5.11
C LEU A 170 -24.21 8.51 -4.37
N ARG A 171 -23.93 9.60 -5.09
CA ARG A 171 -23.24 10.79 -4.56
C ARG A 171 -24.00 11.39 -3.38
N GLY A 172 -23.27 11.81 -2.34
CA GLY A 172 -23.83 12.37 -1.11
C GLY A 172 -24.48 11.35 -0.17
N ARG A 173 -24.40 10.03 -0.45
CA ARG A 173 -24.83 8.98 0.48
C ARG A 173 -23.72 8.59 1.44
N VAL A 174 -24.08 7.91 2.53
CA VAL A 174 -23.10 7.29 3.44
C VAL A 174 -22.33 6.17 2.72
N SER A 175 -23.04 5.36 1.94
CA SER A 175 -22.49 4.17 1.28
C SER A 175 -22.78 4.17 -0.23
N ALA A 176 -21.79 3.77 -1.01
CA ALA A 176 -21.91 3.47 -2.45
C ALA A 176 -22.20 1.99 -2.73
N SER A 177 -21.98 1.10 -1.76
CA SER A 177 -22.05 -0.36 -1.91
C SER A 177 -22.70 -1.07 -0.71
N GLN A 178 -22.81 -2.40 -0.77
CA GLN A 178 -23.41 -3.18 0.34
C GLN A 178 -22.43 -3.34 1.51
N GLY A 179 -21.13 -3.45 1.22
CA GLY A 179 -20.07 -3.17 2.18
C GLY A 179 -19.26 -1.99 1.67
N ASP A 180 -19.17 -0.92 2.44
CA ASP A 180 -18.42 0.31 2.13
C ASP A 180 -17.68 0.73 3.40
N ILE A 181 -16.37 0.90 3.29
CA ILE A 181 -15.50 1.33 4.36
C ILE A 181 -14.70 2.52 3.89
N TRP A 182 -14.65 3.56 4.72
CA TRP A 182 -13.93 4.80 4.44
C TRP A 182 -12.95 5.15 5.57
N PHE A 183 -11.75 5.58 5.19
CA PHE A 183 -10.77 6.16 6.11
C PHE A 183 -9.70 6.97 5.35
N MET A 184 -8.90 7.74 6.10
CA MET A 184 -7.77 8.48 5.56
C MET A 184 -6.50 8.21 6.36
N SER A 185 -5.37 8.17 5.65
CA SER A 185 -4.03 7.95 6.20
C SER A 185 -3.04 8.97 5.63
N SER A 186 -1.94 9.23 6.33
CA SER A 186 -0.89 10.16 5.90
C SER A 186 0.48 9.52 6.02
N GLU A 187 1.35 9.72 5.04
CA GLU A 187 2.77 9.36 5.14
C GLU A 187 3.64 10.51 5.66
N ALA A 188 3.03 11.64 6.02
CA ALA A 188 3.71 12.92 6.18
C ALA A 188 4.39 13.13 7.56
N ASP A 189 4.37 12.12 8.43
CA ASP A 189 4.95 12.18 9.78
C ASP A 189 6.49 11.96 9.73
N PRO A 190 7.31 12.94 10.15
CA PRO A 190 8.76 12.77 10.22
C PRO A 190 9.21 11.80 11.31
N GLY A 191 8.34 11.41 12.24
CA GLY A 191 8.60 10.34 13.22
C GLY A 191 8.66 8.95 12.59
N LEU A 192 7.98 8.75 11.45
CA LEU A 192 7.99 7.50 10.67
C LEU A 192 8.81 7.68 9.40
N ASN A 193 10.07 8.10 9.52
CA ASN A 193 10.91 8.44 8.38
C ASN A 193 11.67 7.22 7.80
N ALA A 194 11.93 6.18 8.60
CA ALA A 194 12.61 4.94 8.18
C ALA A 194 13.80 5.11 7.18
N ALA A 195 14.64 6.13 7.43
CA ALA A 195 15.81 6.51 6.62
C ALA A 195 15.54 7.07 5.20
N ARG A 196 14.32 7.53 4.88
CA ARG A 196 14.11 8.42 3.71
C ARG A 196 14.66 9.83 4.00
N PRO A 197 14.99 10.64 2.98
CA PRO A 197 15.48 12.00 3.18
C PRO A 197 14.49 12.87 3.98
N HIS A 198 13.22 12.79 3.64
CA HIS A 198 12.07 13.44 4.29
C HIS A 198 10.76 12.84 3.72
N PRO A 199 9.59 13.07 4.35
CA PRO A 199 8.29 12.67 3.79
C PRO A 199 7.95 13.38 2.46
N LEU A 200 7.01 12.83 1.68
CA LEU A 200 6.55 13.48 0.43
C LEU A 200 5.57 14.63 0.71
N GLY A 201 4.72 14.51 1.72
CA GLY A 201 3.57 15.39 1.97
C GLY A 201 2.27 14.87 1.34
N ILE A 202 2.00 13.57 1.48
CA ILE A 202 0.82 12.92 0.90
C ILE A 202 -0.15 12.42 1.97
N VAL A 203 -1.42 12.79 1.79
CA VAL A 203 -2.57 12.16 2.45
C VAL A 203 -3.29 11.28 1.45
N ALA A 204 -3.67 10.07 1.85
CA ALA A 204 -4.43 9.13 1.04
C ALA A 204 -5.80 8.85 1.68
N GLU A 205 -6.86 9.04 0.91
CA GLU A 205 -8.23 8.65 1.21
C GLU A 205 -8.52 7.29 0.59
N TYR A 206 -8.97 6.35 1.43
CA TYR A 206 -9.30 4.99 1.03
C TYR A 206 -10.81 4.79 1.11
N ARG A 207 -11.37 4.18 0.06
CA ARG A 207 -12.71 3.61 0.09
C ARG A 207 -12.71 2.17 -0.43
N VAL A 208 -13.04 1.21 0.45
CA VAL A 208 -13.10 -0.22 0.14
C VAL A 208 -14.57 -0.61 -0.01
N MET A 209 -14.92 -1.22 -1.14
CA MET A 209 -16.31 -1.50 -1.52
C MET A 209 -16.52 -2.93 -1.99
N GLY A 210 -17.72 -3.47 -1.76
CA GLY A 210 -18.12 -4.77 -2.29
C GLY A 210 -19.64 -4.90 -2.48
N TRP A 211 -20.01 -5.72 -3.46
CA TRP A 211 -21.39 -6.05 -3.81
C TRP A 211 -21.55 -7.56 -3.98
N ASN A 212 -22.63 -8.12 -3.45
CA ASN A 212 -22.99 -9.51 -3.66
C ASN A 212 -23.71 -9.73 -5.01
N TYR A 213 -24.02 -8.68 -5.76
CA TYR A 213 -24.71 -8.77 -7.05
C TYR A 213 -24.22 -7.65 -8.00
N PRO A 214 -24.30 -7.82 -9.34
CA PRO A 214 -24.69 -9.04 -10.06
C PRO A 214 -23.78 -10.23 -9.78
N THR A 215 -24.27 -11.44 -10.08
CA THR A 215 -23.47 -12.67 -9.97
C THR A 215 -22.11 -12.52 -10.65
N GLY A 216 -21.06 -12.93 -9.96
CA GLY A 216 -19.65 -12.71 -10.29
C GLY A 216 -18.98 -11.65 -9.42
N ASN A 217 -19.74 -10.71 -8.81
CA ASN A 217 -19.17 -9.71 -7.91
C ASN A 217 -18.90 -10.26 -6.49
N GLU A 218 -19.47 -11.40 -6.14
CA GLU A 218 -19.31 -12.05 -4.84
C GLU A 218 -17.85 -12.44 -4.55
N ASP A 219 -16.99 -12.49 -5.56
CA ASP A 219 -15.57 -12.82 -5.45
C ASP A 219 -14.66 -11.64 -5.80
N LEU A 220 -15.22 -10.42 -5.78
CA LEU A 220 -14.52 -9.17 -6.03
C LEU A 220 -14.60 -8.22 -4.82
N ILE A 221 -13.56 -7.42 -4.66
CA ILE A 221 -13.62 -6.17 -3.88
C ILE A 221 -13.04 -5.04 -4.72
N TYR A 222 -13.47 -3.83 -4.44
CA TYR A 222 -13.06 -2.62 -5.15
C TYR A 222 -12.43 -1.65 -4.15
N LEU A 223 -11.36 -0.99 -4.57
CA LEU A 223 -10.64 -0.04 -3.75
C LEU A 223 -10.38 1.22 -4.55
N ILE A 224 -10.84 2.35 -4.02
CA ILE A 224 -10.53 3.68 -4.53
C ILE A 224 -9.53 4.29 -3.55
N ILE A 225 -8.40 4.75 -4.09
CA ILE A 225 -7.41 5.51 -3.34
C ILE A 225 -7.22 6.85 -4.02
N THR A 226 -7.64 7.93 -3.36
CA THR A 226 -7.35 9.30 -3.80
C THR A 226 -6.24 9.85 -2.92
N PHE A 227 -5.16 10.33 -3.53
CA PHE A 227 -4.03 10.92 -2.83
C PHE A 227 -3.96 12.42 -3.09
N TYR A 228 -3.62 13.17 -2.05
CA TYR A 228 -3.65 14.62 -2.00
C TYR A 228 -2.25 15.15 -1.63
N ASN A 229 -1.77 16.14 -2.37
CA ASN A 229 -0.56 16.88 -2.02
C ASN A 229 -0.91 17.96 -0.99
N ILE A 230 -0.53 17.75 0.27
CA ILE A 230 -0.85 18.64 1.40
C ILE A 230 0.28 19.66 1.70
N THR A 231 1.13 19.94 0.73
CA THR A 231 2.35 20.73 0.97
C THR A 231 2.10 22.23 1.00
N SER A 232 0.93 22.72 0.56
CA SER A 232 0.60 24.15 0.60
C SER A 232 -0.10 24.55 1.91
N LEU A 233 0.30 25.67 2.50
CA LEU A 233 -0.41 26.34 3.59
C LEU A 233 -1.51 27.29 3.10
N ASN A 234 -1.60 27.54 1.79
CA ASN A 234 -2.64 28.39 1.23
C ASN A 234 -3.96 27.62 1.16
N GLU A 235 -4.92 28.00 2.01
CA GLU A 235 -6.25 27.37 2.08
C GLU A 235 -7.04 27.41 0.77
N ALA A 236 -6.72 28.34 -0.14
CA ALA A 236 -7.35 28.44 -1.45
C ALA A 236 -7.00 27.25 -2.35
N ASP A 237 -5.85 26.62 -2.16
CA ASP A 237 -5.39 25.47 -2.95
C ASP A 237 -6.18 24.18 -2.64
N TYR A 238 -7.03 24.22 -1.62
CA TYR A 238 -7.94 23.14 -1.23
C TYR A 238 -9.42 23.51 -1.43
N ALA A 239 -9.72 24.67 -2.01
CA ALA A 239 -11.10 25.18 -2.13
C ALA A 239 -11.99 24.32 -3.04
N GLN A 240 -11.40 23.54 -3.94
CA GLN A 240 -12.07 22.62 -4.85
C GLN A 240 -12.60 21.35 -4.20
N TYR A 241 -12.19 21.04 -2.96
CA TYR A 241 -12.62 19.81 -2.29
C TYR A 241 -13.92 19.99 -1.52
N ARG A 242 -14.70 18.91 -1.45
CA ARG A 242 -15.98 18.90 -0.74
C ARG A 242 -15.83 19.28 0.74
N PRO A 243 -16.89 19.87 1.35
CA PRO A 243 -16.89 20.19 2.77
C PRO A 243 -16.60 18.97 3.65
N GLY A 244 -15.93 19.17 4.76
CA GLY A 244 -15.39 18.13 5.63
C GLY A 244 -14.01 17.66 5.18
N LEU A 245 -13.81 17.39 3.89
CA LEU A 245 -12.51 16.95 3.35
C LEU A 245 -11.55 18.14 3.27
N ARG A 246 -12.01 19.30 2.78
CA ARG A 246 -11.21 20.52 2.70
C ARG A 246 -10.57 20.88 4.04
N GLU A 247 -11.34 20.86 5.12
CA GLU A 247 -10.87 21.22 6.46
C GLU A 247 -9.85 20.21 7.00
N ILE A 248 -10.01 18.92 6.69
CA ILE A 248 -9.04 17.88 7.03
C ILE A 248 -7.71 18.13 6.31
N LEU A 249 -7.75 18.43 5.01
CA LEU A 249 -6.53 18.66 4.21
C LEU A 249 -5.77 19.91 4.67
N ILE A 250 -6.48 21.00 4.98
CA ILE A 250 -5.86 22.22 5.55
C ILE A 250 -5.19 21.91 6.89
N ALA A 251 -5.85 21.16 7.78
CA ALA A 251 -5.29 20.79 9.08
C ALA A 251 -4.06 19.90 8.94
N GLU A 252 -4.08 18.92 8.04
CA GLU A 252 -2.92 18.07 7.78
C GLU A 252 -1.77 18.85 7.12
N ALA A 253 -2.05 19.85 6.26
CA ALA A 253 -1.02 20.72 5.69
C ALA A 253 -0.30 21.55 6.77
N GLN A 254 -1.06 22.16 7.69
CA GLN A 254 -0.50 22.90 8.83
C GLN A 254 0.35 22.01 9.73
N LYS A 255 -0.15 20.80 10.01
CA LYS A 255 0.57 19.79 10.81
C LYS A 255 1.85 19.34 10.10
N PHE A 256 1.79 19.09 8.79
CA PHE A 256 2.95 18.70 7.99
C PHE A 256 4.07 19.73 8.07
N HIS A 257 3.75 21.00 7.78
CA HIS A 257 4.71 22.10 7.90
C HIS A 257 5.29 22.21 9.30
N SER A 258 4.43 22.23 10.32
CA SER A 258 4.86 22.38 11.71
C SER A 258 5.82 21.26 12.14
N LEU A 259 5.48 20.01 11.85
CA LEU A 259 6.28 18.86 12.27
C LEU A 259 7.59 18.76 11.47
N ASN A 260 7.55 18.97 10.15
CA ASN A 260 8.72 18.78 9.30
C ASN A 260 9.71 19.95 9.40
N ASN A 261 9.24 21.20 9.46
CA ASN A 261 10.10 22.36 9.68
C ASN A 261 10.88 22.20 10.99
N ALA A 262 10.20 21.73 12.05
CA ALA A 262 10.82 21.45 13.34
C ALA A 262 11.80 20.27 13.28
N ALA A 263 11.39 19.12 12.72
CA ALA A 263 12.19 17.90 12.70
C ALA A 263 13.47 18.04 11.86
N PHE A 264 13.40 18.80 10.76
CA PHE A 264 14.52 18.97 9.83
C PHE A 264 15.24 20.31 9.98
N SER A 265 14.76 21.22 10.83
CA SER A 265 15.31 22.57 11.00
C SER A 265 15.39 23.34 9.68
N ILE A 266 14.26 23.37 8.96
CA ILE A 266 14.08 24.00 7.65
C ILE A 266 12.82 24.86 7.64
N ASP A 267 12.65 25.66 6.60
CA ASP A 267 11.40 26.34 6.28
C ASP A 267 10.90 25.85 4.91
N LEU A 268 9.84 25.06 4.91
CA LEU A 268 9.16 24.65 3.68
C LEU A 268 8.40 25.85 3.06
N PRO A 269 8.27 25.92 1.73
CA PRO A 269 7.55 27.01 1.07
C PRO A 269 6.07 27.01 1.45
N ASP A 270 5.53 28.17 1.87
CA ASP A 270 4.10 28.31 2.20
C ASP A 270 3.17 27.96 1.02
N ALA A 271 3.62 28.23 -0.21
CA ALA A 271 2.90 27.87 -1.44
C ALA A 271 2.96 26.36 -1.76
N GLY A 272 3.69 25.57 -0.97
CA GLY A 272 3.95 24.16 -1.22
C GLY A 272 4.88 23.92 -2.40
N TYR A 273 4.89 22.68 -2.87
CA TYR A 273 5.71 22.27 -4.00
C TYR A 273 5.00 21.20 -4.85
N THR A 274 5.33 21.19 -6.14
CA THR A 274 4.93 20.13 -7.06
C THR A 274 5.82 18.91 -6.88
N ILE A 275 5.23 17.71 -6.96
CA ILE A 275 5.96 16.45 -7.06
C ILE A 275 5.86 16.00 -8.52
N ASP A 276 6.99 16.02 -9.23
CA ASP A 276 7.05 15.72 -10.67
C ASP A 276 8.36 15.02 -11.05
N PRO A 277 8.32 13.76 -11.54
CA PRO A 277 7.12 12.93 -11.65
C PRO A 277 6.69 12.38 -10.28
N PHE A 278 5.38 12.29 -10.06
CA PHE A 278 4.75 11.53 -8.97
C PHE A 278 4.21 10.20 -9.49
N TYR A 279 4.55 9.11 -8.81
CA TYR A 279 4.03 7.77 -9.05
C TYR A 279 3.27 7.27 -7.83
N ALA A 280 2.09 6.70 -8.06
CA ALA A 280 1.39 5.85 -7.09
C ALA A 280 1.48 4.40 -7.55
N ALA A 281 1.49 3.47 -6.61
CA ALA A 281 1.44 2.06 -6.92
C ALA A 281 0.58 1.32 -5.91
N PHE A 282 -0.19 0.37 -6.44
CA PHE A 282 -0.83 -0.64 -5.63
C PHE A 282 0.13 -1.82 -5.54
N ALA A 283 0.49 -2.19 -4.31
CA ALA A 283 1.38 -3.31 -4.05
C ALA A 283 0.70 -4.31 -3.12
N ALA A 284 1.05 -5.57 -3.28
CA ALA A 284 0.42 -6.67 -2.56
C ALA A 284 1.40 -7.80 -2.29
N ASP A 285 1.20 -8.46 -1.15
CA ASP A 285 1.86 -9.71 -0.75
C ASP A 285 0.84 -10.86 -0.83
N PRO A 286 0.60 -11.40 -2.04
CA PRO A 286 -0.38 -12.45 -2.25
C PRO A 286 0.14 -13.80 -1.75
N ASP A 287 -0.39 -14.23 -0.62
CA ASP A 287 -0.28 -15.60 -0.14
C ASP A 287 -1.43 -16.41 -0.69
N VAL A 288 -1.40 -16.80 -1.96
CA VAL A 288 -2.50 -17.52 -2.65
C VAL A 288 -2.63 -18.99 -2.24
N THR A 289 -2.58 -19.27 -0.93
CA THR A 289 -3.07 -20.40 -0.12
C THR A 289 -2.40 -20.29 1.26
N ASN A 290 -2.34 -21.39 2.04
CA ASN A 290 -1.61 -21.46 3.30
C ASN A 290 -0.07 -21.62 3.14
N SER A 291 0.48 -21.40 1.95
CA SER A 291 1.91 -21.59 1.68
C SER A 291 2.47 -20.45 0.82
N ALA A 292 3.06 -19.45 1.46
CA ALA A 292 3.69 -18.29 0.79
C ALA A 292 4.78 -18.70 -0.23
N GLY A 293 5.53 -19.76 0.07
CA GLY A 293 6.70 -20.16 -0.72
C GLY A 293 6.42 -20.89 -2.03
N VAL A 294 5.16 -21.02 -2.46
CA VAL A 294 4.76 -21.83 -3.63
C VAL A 294 3.97 -21.03 -4.67
N ASN A 295 4.12 -19.71 -4.63
CA ASN A 295 3.38 -18.78 -5.49
C ASN A 295 4.23 -18.36 -6.71
N PHE A 296 3.53 -18.09 -7.80
CA PHE A 296 4.01 -17.32 -8.94
C PHE A 296 3.23 -16.03 -9.04
N SER A 297 3.81 -15.00 -9.64
CA SER A 297 3.11 -13.75 -9.95
C SER A 297 3.55 -13.22 -11.31
N SER A 298 2.61 -12.69 -12.06
CA SER A 298 2.80 -12.16 -13.40
C SER A 298 1.75 -11.10 -13.72
N VAL A 299 1.74 -10.59 -14.96
CA VAL A 299 0.86 -9.51 -15.39
C VAL A 299 0.26 -9.80 -16.76
N ASN A 300 -0.96 -9.33 -16.96
CA ASN A 300 -1.61 -9.24 -18.25
C ASN A 300 -1.88 -7.76 -18.54
N LEU A 301 -0.94 -7.10 -19.22
CA LEU A 301 -1.02 -5.66 -19.52
C LEU A 301 -2.25 -5.28 -20.36
N PRO A 302 -2.68 -6.04 -21.39
CA PRO A 302 -3.94 -5.76 -22.09
C PRO A 302 -5.18 -5.69 -21.20
N PHE A 303 -5.19 -6.41 -20.07
CA PHE A 303 -6.26 -6.34 -19.08
C PHE A 303 -5.96 -5.42 -17.89
N ALA A 304 -4.80 -4.76 -17.89
CA ALA A 304 -4.27 -3.96 -16.78
C ALA A 304 -4.38 -4.71 -15.44
N MET A 305 -3.93 -5.97 -15.41
CA MET A 305 -4.12 -6.85 -14.27
C MET A 305 -2.83 -7.60 -13.91
N GLY A 306 -2.27 -7.31 -12.73
CA GLY A 306 -1.33 -8.21 -12.06
C GLY A 306 -2.08 -9.41 -11.46
N TYR A 307 -1.43 -10.56 -11.36
CA TYR A 307 -2.03 -11.74 -10.77
C TYR A 307 -0.99 -12.66 -10.15
N ALA A 308 -1.36 -13.28 -9.05
CA ALA A 308 -0.60 -14.34 -8.41
C ALA A 308 -1.39 -15.64 -8.41
N TYR A 309 -0.68 -16.76 -8.52
CA TYR A 309 -1.28 -18.08 -8.53
C TYR A 309 -0.37 -19.12 -7.89
N HIS A 310 -0.98 -20.13 -7.29
CA HIS A 310 -0.28 -21.27 -6.73
C HIS A 310 0.14 -22.22 -7.85
N ALA A 311 1.33 -22.81 -7.73
CA ALA A 311 1.88 -23.72 -8.74
C ALA A 311 0.99 -24.94 -9.09
N ASP A 312 0.07 -25.32 -8.20
CA ASP A 312 -0.68 -26.59 -8.23
C ASP A 312 -2.20 -26.41 -8.14
N PHE A 313 -2.69 -25.17 -7.93
CA PHE A 313 -4.08 -24.87 -7.63
C PHE A 313 -4.78 -25.85 -6.66
N PRO A 314 -4.26 -26.01 -5.43
CA PRO A 314 -4.67 -27.09 -4.55
C PRO A 314 -6.11 -26.94 -4.06
N ARG A 315 -6.72 -28.07 -3.73
CA ARG A 315 -7.88 -28.13 -2.84
C ARG A 315 -7.41 -28.72 -1.52
N ALA A 316 -7.00 -27.88 -0.56
CA ALA A 316 -6.43 -28.42 0.66
C ALA A 316 -7.46 -29.27 1.44
N ALA A 317 -6.99 -30.35 2.05
CA ALA A 317 -7.83 -31.25 2.83
C ALA A 317 -8.46 -30.48 4.02
N GLY A 318 -9.78 -30.62 4.19
CA GLY A 318 -10.54 -29.92 5.23
C GLY A 318 -11.13 -28.57 4.81
N TRP A 319 -10.84 -28.09 3.60
CA TRP A 319 -11.53 -26.94 3.03
C TRP A 319 -12.94 -27.33 2.60
N THR A 320 -13.94 -26.79 3.29
CA THR A 320 -15.35 -26.93 2.91
C THR A 320 -15.85 -25.63 2.34
N PHE A 321 -16.31 -25.69 1.08
CA PHE A 321 -16.88 -24.54 0.39
C PHE A 321 -18.35 -24.80 0.05
N SER A 322 -19.11 -23.72 -0.19
CA SER A 322 -20.37 -23.87 -0.91
C SER A 322 -20.09 -24.50 -2.28
N PRO A 323 -20.84 -25.54 -2.71
CA PRO A 323 -20.68 -26.11 -4.06
C PRO A 323 -20.83 -25.08 -5.19
N SER A 324 -21.48 -23.96 -4.92
CA SER A 324 -21.67 -22.85 -5.87
C SER A 324 -20.45 -21.94 -6.03
N ILE A 325 -19.41 -22.05 -5.19
CA ILE A 325 -18.28 -21.10 -5.19
C ILE A 325 -17.37 -21.22 -6.43
N PHE A 326 -17.38 -22.39 -7.05
CA PHE A 326 -16.68 -22.66 -8.31
C PHE A 326 -17.68 -22.83 -9.47
N GLY A 327 -18.79 -22.08 -9.41
CA GLY A 327 -19.76 -22.07 -10.49
C GLY A 327 -19.12 -21.54 -11.78
N PRO A 328 -19.57 -21.99 -12.97
CA PRO A 328 -19.15 -21.38 -14.23
C PRO A 328 -19.33 -19.84 -14.20
N PRO A 329 -18.37 -19.06 -14.73
CA PRO A 329 -17.24 -19.48 -15.56
C PRO A 329 -15.95 -19.74 -14.78
N PHE A 330 -15.97 -19.99 -13.48
CA PHE A 330 -14.75 -20.09 -12.67
C PHE A 330 -14.17 -21.50 -12.58
N PHE A 331 -12.84 -21.58 -12.53
CA PHE A 331 -12.09 -22.81 -12.38
C PHE A 331 -12.26 -23.37 -10.96
N GLY A 332 -12.33 -24.69 -10.84
CA GLY A 332 -12.62 -25.38 -9.58
C GLY A 332 -11.48 -25.45 -8.56
N GLY A 333 -10.34 -24.83 -8.82
CA GLY A 333 -9.20 -24.81 -7.92
C GLY A 333 -9.08 -23.49 -7.17
N ALA A 334 -8.40 -23.55 -6.04
CA ALA A 334 -8.04 -22.38 -5.25
C ALA A 334 -6.58 -21.98 -5.53
N GLY A 335 -6.23 -20.76 -5.13
CA GLY A 335 -4.88 -20.24 -5.24
C GLY A 335 -4.69 -19.36 -6.47
N PHE A 336 -5.59 -18.39 -6.64
CA PHE A 336 -5.48 -17.33 -7.62
C PHE A 336 -5.94 -16.02 -7.02
N VAL A 337 -5.20 -14.93 -7.24
CA VAL A 337 -5.69 -13.58 -6.99
C VAL A 337 -5.23 -12.67 -8.12
N GLY A 338 -6.15 -11.91 -8.69
CA GLY A 338 -5.85 -10.82 -9.61
C GLY A 338 -6.03 -9.48 -8.92
N VAL A 339 -5.20 -8.51 -9.26
CA VAL A 339 -5.39 -7.09 -8.96
C VAL A 339 -5.47 -6.36 -10.29
N LYS A 340 -6.61 -5.73 -10.55
CA LYS A 340 -6.88 -5.04 -11.81
C LYS A 340 -6.99 -3.54 -11.60
N TYR A 341 -6.24 -2.77 -12.37
CA TYR A 341 -6.43 -1.33 -12.50
C TYR A 341 -7.68 -1.04 -13.34
N LEU A 342 -8.67 -0.43 -12.71
CA LEU A 342 -9.87 0.11 -13.37
C LEU A 342 -9.65 1.57 -13.77
N LYS A 343 -8.85 2.31 -13.00
CA LYS A 343 -8.45 3.70 -13.26
C LYS A 343 -7.01 3.91 -12.76
N SER A 344 -6.21 4.59 -13.57
CA SER A 344 -4.88 5.11 -13.22
C SER A 344 -4.95 6.63 -12.94
N ALA A 345 -3.86 7.21 -12.46
CA ALA A 345 -3.81 8.62 -12.09
C ALA A 345 -4.19 9.57 -13.25
N THR A 346 -3.84 9.21 -14.50
CA THR A 346 -4.11 10.02 -15.70
C THR A 346 -5.34 9.59 -16.50
N GLY A 347 -6.02 8.49 -16.16
CA GLY A 347 -7.06 7.97 -17.05
C GLY A 347 -7.54 6.54 -16.77
N PRO A 348 -8.22 5.90 -17.75
CA PRO A 348 -8.70 4.53 -17.62
C PRO A 348 -7.56 3.52 -17.42
N GLY A 349 -7.85 2.46 -16.65
CA GLY A 349 -6.96 1.37 -16.23
C GLY A 349 -5.71 1.10 -17.07
N GLU A 350 -4.60 1.72 -16.66
CA GLU A 350 -3.27 1.56 -17.25
C GLU A 350 -2.24 1.32 -16.14
N ILE A 351 -1.50 0.20 -16.28
CA ILE A 351 -0.31 -0.08 -15.50
C ILE A 351 0.88 0.50 -16.26
N ASN A 352 1.54 1.51 -15.69
CA ASN A 352 2.77 2.06 -16.24
C ASN A 352 3.94 1.10 -16.08
N LEU A 353 4.00 0.41 -14.95
CA LEU A 353 5.01 -0.61 -14.73
C LEU A 353 4.48 -1.68 -13.78
N TYR A 354 4.69 -2.92 -14.17
CA TYR A 354 4.54 -4.07 -13.29
C TYR A 354 5.91 -4.62 -12.88
N SER A 355 6.03 -5.07 -11.63
CA SER A 355 7.17 -5.87 -11.19
C SER A 355 6.78 -6.80 -10.04
N ASN A 356 7.45 -7.95 -9.95
CA ASN A 356 7.51 -8.71 -8.72
C ASN A 356 8.62 -8.13 -7.81
N THR A 357 8.47 -8.32 -6.51
CA THR A 357 9.59 -8.32 -5.57
C THR A 357 9.60 -9.65 -4.80
N THR A 358 10.79 -10.06 -4.35
CA THR A 358 11.07 -11.40 -3.82
C THR A 358 11.63 -11.34 -2.40
N ASN A 359 11.26 -10.29 -1.66
CA ASN A 359 11.76 -10.02 -0.31
C ASN A 359 13.30 -9.89 -0.25
N GLY A 360 14.02 -10.98 0.04
CA GLY A 360 15.50 -11.04 0.02
C GLY A 360 16.10 -11.74 -1.20
N GLY A 361 15.28 -12.08 -2.21
CA GLY A 361 15.67 -12.80 -3.41
C GLY A 361 16.38 -11.94 -4.48
N PRO A 362 16.40 -12.41 -5.75
CA PRO A 362 17.10 -11.75 -6.86
C PRO A 362 16.63 -10.31 -7.15
N PHE A 363 15.38 -10.01 -6.79
CA PHE A 363 14.78 -8.68 -6.91
C PHE A 363 14.11 -8.34 -5.56
N PRO A 364 14.88 -7.84 -4.57
CA PRO A 364 14.40 -7.66 -3.20
C PRO A 364 13.42 -6.50 -3.09
N ASP A 365 12.69 -6.45 -1.97
CA ASP A 365 11.80 -5.33 -1.65
C ASP A 365 12.56 -3.99 -1.58
N PRO A 366 11.91 -2.86 -1.91
CA PRO A 366 12.57 -1.56 -1.86
C PRO A 366 13.01 -1.21 -0.43
N ASN A 367 14.32 -1.08 -0.21
CA ASN A 367 14.90 -0.79 1.10
C ASN A 367 15.13 0.71 1.36
N SER A 368 14.76 1.57 0.43
CA SER A 368 14.92 3.03 0.48
C SER A 368 13.90 3.70 -0.46
N ALA A 369 13.62 4.98 -0.21
CA ALA A 369 12.72 5.77 -1.06
C ALA A 369 13.23 5.90 -2.51
N VAL A 370 14.56 6.01 -2.70
CA VAL A 370 15.17 6.02 -4.04
C VAL A 370 14.97 4.69 -4.74
N ARG A 371 15.14 3.56 -4.04
CA ARG A 371 14.89 2.23 -4.61
C ARG A 371 13.42 2.06 -4.99
N LEU A 372 12.51 2.50 -4.12
CA LEU A 372 11.07 2.53 -4.40
C LEU A 372 10.78 3.33 -5.67
N TYR A 373 11.26 4.58 -5.76
CA TYR A 373 11.08 5.42 -6.95
C TYR A 373 11.54 4.71 -8.23
N LYS A 374 12.69 4.05 -8.21
CA LYS A 374 13.19 3.31 -9.37
C LYS A 374 12.30 2.11 -9.72
N TYR A 375 11.77 1.41 -8.72
CA TYR A 375 10.81 0.33 -8.92
C TYR A 375 9.48 0.82 -9.48
N LEU A 376 9.03 2.05 -9.15
CA LEU A 376 7.78 2.60 -9.71
C LEU A 376 7.99 3.16 -11.13
N SER A 377 9.11 3.86 -11.34
CA SER A 377 9.41 4.58 -12.60
C SER A 377 10.03 3.70 -13.69
N GLY A 378 10.54 2.52 -13.35
CA GLY A 378 11.25 1.64 -14.28
C GLY A 378 12.69 2.09 -14.56
N THR A 379 13.23 3.04 -13.80
CA THR A 379 14.60 3.57 -13.99
C THR A 379 15.69 2.72 -13.34
N ILE A 380 15.41 1.44 -13.08
CA ILE A 380 16.37 0.48 -12.54
C ILE A 380 17.47 0.17 -13.54
N THR A 381 18.71 0.14 -13.06
CA THR A 381 19.89 -0.21 -13.84
C THR A 381 20.71 -1.28 -13.13
N PRO A 382 21.59 -2.02 -13.83
CA PRO A 382 22.48 -2.99 -13.18
C PRO A 382 23.37 -2.39 -12.08
N ALA A 383 23.67 -1.08 -12.15
CA ALA A 383 24.45 -0.38 -11.12
C ALA A 383 23.70 -0.29 -9.78
N ASP A 384 22.39 -0.48 -9.78
CA ASP A 384 21.57 -0.55 -8.57
C ASP A 384 21.75 -1.88 -7.83
N GLY A 385 22.46 -2.87 -8.38
CA GLY A 385 22.66 -4.19 -7.78
C GLY A 385 21.47 -5.14 -7.95
N VAL A 386 20.51 -4.76 -8.80
CA VAL A 386 19.33 -5.55 -9.20
C VAL A 386 19.11 -5.34 -10.70
N ALA A 387 18.41 -6.25 -11.37
CA ALA A 387 18.16 -6.14 -12.81
C ALA A 387 16.75 -6.61 -13.18
N CYS A 388 16.09 -5.85 -14.05
CA CYS A 388 14.89 -6.28 -14.75
C CYS A 388 15.22 -7.49 -15.66
N ASN A 389 14.24 -8.37 -15.91
CA ASN A 389 14.42 -9.57 -16.73
C ASN A 389 13.45 -9.69 -17.91
N GLN A 390 12.63 -8.67 -18.17
CA GLN A 390 11.70 -8.60 -19.30
C GLN A 390 12.13 -7.60 -20.39
N GLY A 391 13.42 -7.25 -20.42
CA GLY A 391 13.97 -6.23 -21.33
C GLY A 391 13.97 -4.83 -20.73
N ASP A 392 13.90 -3.81 -21.59
CA ASP A 392 13.83 -2.40 -21.16
C ASP A 392 12.45 -2.13 -20.52
N PRO A 393 12.37 -1.87 -19.20
CA PRO A 393 11.11 -1.65 -18.49
C PRO A 393 10.32 -0.44 -19.01
N LEU A 394 10.98 0.57 -19.59
CA LEU A 394 10.30 1.74 -20.14
C LEU A 394 9.51 1.39 -21.42
N VAL A 395 9.92 0.33 -22.12
CA VAL A 395 9.29 -0.19 -23.33
C VAL A 395 8.33 -1.34 -23.01
N SER A 396 8.79 -2.34 -22.26
CA SER A 396 8.01 -3.54 -21.96
C SER A 396 6.88 -3.29 -20.96
N LYS A 397 6.99 -2.23 -20.15
CA LYS A 397 6.11 -1.96 -18.99
C LYS A 397 6.16 -3.06 -17.93
N ILE A 398 7.20 -3.90 -17.97
CA ILE A 398 7.45 -4.97 -17.02
C ILE A 398 8.94 -4.94 -16.65
N CYS A 399 9.26 -4.83 -15.37
CA CYS A 399 10.65 -4.93 -14.92
C CYS A 399 11.05 -6.38 -14.62
N PHE A 400 10.58 -6.93 -13.51
CA PHE A 400 10.99 -8.26 -13.05
C PHE A 400 9.80 -9.18 -12.85
N ILE A 401 9.90 -10.41 -13.37
CA ILE A 401 9.00 -11.52 -13.06
C ILE A 401 9.85 -12.67 -12.56
N GLU A 402 9.52 -13.27 -11.42
CA GLU A 402 10.23 -14.46 -10.93
C GLU A 402 10.05 -15.62 -11.92
N PRO A 403 11.12 -16.07 -12.63
CA PRO A 403 10.94 -16.77 -13.90
C PRO A 403 10.75 -18.29 -13.78
N ALA A 404 11.09 -18.91 -12.65
CA ALA A 404 11.21 -20.37 -12.64
C ALA A 404 10.90 -21.07 -11.32
N THR A 405 11.13 -20.43 -10.17
CA THR A 405 10.93 -21.09 -8.88
C THR A 405 9.76 -20.44 -8.17
N PRO A 406 8.74 -21.20 -7.76
CA PRO A 406 7.69 -20.62 -6.95
C PRO A 406 8.28 -20.17 -5.61
N ARG A 407 7.90 -18.98 -5.15
CA ARG A 407 8.46 -18.30 -3.98
C ARG A 407 7.41 -17.40 -3.35
N ASP A 408 7.75 -16.87 -2.19
CA ASP A 408 7.09 -15.74 -1.59
C ASP A 408 7.33 -14.49 -2.46
N VAL A 409 6.38 -14.22 -3.38
CA VAL A 409 6.44 -13.14 -4.37
C VAL A 409 5.41 -12.07 -4.03
N ARG A 410 5.87 -10.83 -3.96
CA ARG A 410 5.01 -9.64 -3.91
C ARG A 410 4.85 -9.08 -5.31
N MET A 411 3.74 -8.40 -5.54
CA MET A 411 3.48 -7.68 -6.78
C MET A 411 3.43 -6.17 -6.53
N LEU A 412 3.85 -5.43 -7.54
CA LEU A 412 3.82 -3.98 -7.60
C LEU A 412 3.26 -3.57 -8.96
N GLU A 413 2.19 -2.79 -8.96
CA GLU A 413 1.58 -2.19 -10.13
C GLU A 413 1.60 -0.67 -9.98
N SER A 414 2.42 0.02 -10.78
CA SER A 414 2.55 1.48 -10.73
C SER A 414 1.64 2.18 -11.74
N SER A 415 1.08 3.31 -11.32
CA SER A 415 0.34 4.25 -12.16
C SER A 415 1.25 4.96 -13.16
N THR A 416 0.64 5.54 -14.19
CA THR A 416 1.29 6.57 -15.01
C THR A 416 1.76 7.74 -14.13
N PRO A 417 2.89 8.39 -14.48
CA PRO A 417 3.35 9.55 -13.73
C PRO A 417 2.43 10.74 -13.95
N ILE A 418 2.33 11.58 -12.93
CA ILE A 418 1.71 12.91 -13.01
C ILE A 418 2.62 13.95 -12.39
N ALA A 419 2.47 15.20 -12.80
CA ALA A 419 2.91 16.33 -11.99
C ALA A 419 1.79 16.61 -10.98
N LEU A 420 2.04 16.29 -9.70
CA LEU A 420 1.06 16.51 -8.64
C LEU A 420 1.37 17.84 -7.95
N GLU A 421 0.71 18.91 -8.38
CA GLU A 421 0.93 20.26 -7.83
C GLU A 421 0.46 20.36 -6.38
N ALA A 422 0.92 21.40 -5.67
CA ALA A 422 0.49 21.65 -4.29
C ALA A 422 -1.03 21.83 -4.22
N GLY A 423 -1.67 21.14 -3.27
CA GLY A 423 -3.13 21.12 -3.14
C GLY A 423 -3.87 20.23 -4.15
N GLN A 424 -3.22 19.70 -5.19
CA GLN A 424 -3.87 18.80 -6.15
C GLN A 424 -4.05 17.37 -5.63
N SER A 425 -4.90 16.62 -6.32
CA SER A 425 -5.13 15.20 -6.07
C SER A 425 -5.24 14.40 -7.36
N ALA A 426 -5.03 13.10 -7.25
CA ALA A 426 -5.43 12.12 -8.25
C ALA A 426 -5.83 10.81 -7.59
N SER A 427 -6.41 9.89 -8.36
CA SER A 427 -6.92 8.63 -7.84
C SER A 427 -6.47 7.44 -8.67
N ILE A 428 -6.23 6.33 -7.98
CA ILE A 428 -6.23 4.99 -8.58
C ILE A 428 -7.47 4.23 -8.12
N VAL A 429 -7.99 3.38 -9.00
CA VAL A 429 -9.09 2.47 -8.67
C VAL A 429 -8.67 1.08 -9.06
N VAL A 430 -8.63 0.18 -8.09
CA VAL A 430 -8.26 -1.22 -8.28
C VAL A 430 -9.39 -2.16 -7.87
N SER A 431 -9.43 -3.33 -8.47
CA SER A 431 -10.31 -4.42 -8.05
C SER A 431 -9.49 -5.68 -7.82
N TYR A 432 -9.74 -6.34 -6.68
CA TYR A 432 -9.22 -7.68 -6.46
C TYR A 432 -10.20 -8.71 -7.00
N ILE A 433 -9.66 -9.79 -7.55
CA ILE A 433 -10.39 -10.90 -8.16
C ILE A 433 -9.87 -12.19 -7.53
N HIS A 434 -10.66 -12.87 -6.70
CA HIS A 434 -10.21 -14.06 -5.95
C HIS A 434 -10.58 -15.39 -6.61
N ALA A 435 -11.63 -15.40 -7.43
CA ALA A 435 -12.00 -16.57 -8.21
C ALA A 435 -11.30 -16.55 -9.58
N ALA A 436 -10.60 -17.63 -9.94
CA ALA A 436 -9.95 -17.76 -11.24
C ALA A 436 -11.00 -18.01 -12.34
N PRO A 437 -11.16 -17.13 -13.34
CA PRO A 437 -12.01 -17.43 -14.51
C PRO A 437 -11.37 -18.52 -15.39
N VAL A 438 -12.21 -19.35 -16.03
CA VAL A 438 -11.81 -20.40 -17.00
C VAL A 438 -11.45 -19.83 -18.36
#